data_AF-A0A1F3CZA4-F1
#
_entry.id   AF-A0A1F3CZA4-F1
#
_cell.length_a   1.000
_cell.length_b   1.000
_cell.length_c   1.000
_cell.angle_alpha   90.00
_cell.angle_beta   90.00
_cell.angle_gamma   90.00
#
_symmetry.space_group_name_H-M   'P 1'
#
loop_
_entity.id
_entity.type
_entity.pdbx_description
1 polymer ?
#
loop_
_entity_poly.entity_id
_entity_poly.type
_entity_poly.pdbx_seq_one_letter_code
_entity_poly.pdbx_strand_id
1 'polypeptide(L)' 'MLEYVKTILQKVSFDMLLFSKELQKSINWLTENEKVELRVWLNSSFTGEYKAVIKEILDNKAA' A
#
# COMPACT_ATOMS: atom_id res chain seq x y z
N MET A 1 13.24 0.14 -3.71
CA MET A 1 12.25 -0.95 -3.58
C MET A 1 10.83 -0.50 -3.93
N LEU A 2 10.54 0.80 -3.79
CA LEU A 2 9.24 1.38 -4.06
C LEU A 2 8.60 1.03 -5.42
N GLU A 3 9.33 1.13 -6.53
CA GLU A 3 8.76 0.85 -7.87
C GLU A 3 8.32 -0.62 -8.05
N TYR A 4 9.05 -1.55 -7.44
CA TYR A 4 8.66 -2.95 -7.40
C TYR A 4 7.36 -3.13 -6.61
N VAL A 5 7.25 -2.51 -5.44
CA VAL A 5 6.02 -2.50 -4.63
C VAL A 5 4.84 -1.95 -5.42
N LYS A 6 4.99 -0.79 -6.07
CA LYS A 6 3.93 -0.18 -6.90
C LYS A 6 3.44 -1.15 -7.98
N THR A 7 4.38 -1.80 -8.67
CA THR A 7 4.06 -2.79 -9.73
C THR A 7 3.29 -3.98 -9.17
N ILE A 8 3.71 -4.53 -8.03
CA ILE A 8 3.02 -5.66 -7.40
C ILE A 8 1.61 -5.26 -6.98
N LEU A 9 1.46 -4.12 -6.30
CA LEU A 9 0.16 -3.63 -5.83
C LEU A 9 -0.83 -3.39 -6.98
N GLN A 10 -0.37 -2.86 -8.12
CA GLN A 10 -1.20 -2.75 -9.33
C GLN A 10 -1.59 -4.12 -9.89
N LYS A 11 -0.68 -5.10 -9.88
CA LYS A 11 -0.97 -6.44 -10.39
C LYS A 11 -1.96 -7.19 -9.54
N VAL A 12 -1.97 -6.98 -8.23
CA VAL A 12 -2.87 -7.68 -7.30
C VAL A 12 -4.15 -6.91 -6.97
N SER A 13 -4.34 -5.69 -7.49
CA SER A 13 -5.50 -4.84 -7.19
C SER A 13 -6.83 -5.33 -7.79
N PHE A 14 -6.86 -6.51 -8.39
CA PHE A 14 -8.11 -7.18 -8.75
C PHE A 14 -8.72 -7.95 -7.57
N ASP A 15 -7.92 -8.25 -6.53
CA ASP A 15 -8.33 -8.96 -5.33
C ASP A 15 -7.97 -8.13 -4.09
N MET A 16 -8.98 -7.63 -3.40
CA MET A 16 -8.83 -6.74 -2.25
C MET A 16 -8.11 -7.41 -1.06
N LEU A 17 -8.30 -8.72 -0.87
CA LEU A 17 -7.62 -9.47 0.18
C LEU A 17 -6.15 -9.67 -0.16
N LEU A 18 -5.83 -9.97 -1.42
CA LEU A 18 -4.46 -10.10 -1.90
C LEU A 18 -3.73 -8.76 -1.86
N PHE A 19 -4.38 -7.68 -2.29
CA PHE A 19 -3.87 -6.32 -2.21
C PHE A 19 -3.52 -5.94 -0.77
N SER A 20 -4.42 -6.20 0.19
CA SER A 20 -4.19 -5.93 1.62
C SER A 20 -2.94 -6.64 2.13
N LYS A 21 -2.80 -7.94 1.83
CA LYS A 21 -1.64 -8.75 2.25
C LYS A 21 -0.32 -8.25 1.65
N GLU A 22 -0.30 -7.95 0.35
CA GLU A 22 0.91 -7.45 -0.31
C GLU A 22 1.26 -6.03 0.13
N LEU A 23 0.27 -5.18 0.44
CA LEU A 23 0.52 -3.85 1.00
C LEU A 23 1.15 -3.93 2.40
N GLN A 24 0.61 -4.76 3.29
CA GLN A 24 1.19 -5.00 4.61
C GLN A 24 2.64 -5.49 4.53
N LYS A 25 2.91 -6.43 3.62
CA LYS A 25 4.25 -6.97 3.37
C LYS A 25 5.20 -5.90 2.85
N SER A 26 4.74 -5.10 1.89
CA SER A 26 5.53 -4.05 1.25
C SER A 26 6.02 -2.99 2.23
N ILE A 27 5.20 -2.62 3.24
CA ILE A 27 5.59 -1.63 4.25
C ILE A 27 6.84 -2.08 5.03
N ASN A 28 7.08 -3.39 5.21
CA ASN A 28 8.27 -3.89 5.89
C ASN A 28 9.56 -3.78 5.05
N TRP A 29 9.44 -3.63 3.74
CA TRP A 29 10.57 -3.61 2.81
C TRP A 29 11.03 -2.20 2.43
N LEU A 30 10.25 -1.19 2.82
CA LEU A 30 10.48 0.20 2.44
C LEU A 30 11.09 0.99 3.58
N THR A 31 11.97 1.91 3.22
CA THR A 31 12.47 2.95 4.12
C THR A 31 11.36 3.95 4.49
N GLU A 32 11.55 4.76 5.53
CA GLU A 32 10.56 5.79 5.91
C GLU A 32 10.24 6.77 4.77
N ASN A 33 11.26 7.18 4.01
CA ASN A 33 11.07 8.06 2.85
C ASN A 33 10.21 7.37 1.77
N GLU A 34 10.53 6.11 1.44
CA GLU A 34 9.74 5.35 0.47
C GLU A 34 8.30 5.08 0.97
N LYS A 35 8.07 4.93 2.27
CA LYS A 35 6.71 4.79 2.84
C LYS A 35 5.90 6.07 2.66
N VAL A 36 6.51 7.25 2.84
CA VAL A 36 5.85 8.54 2.58
C VAL A 36 5.46 8.64 1.11
N GLU A 37 6.39 8.34 0.21
CA GLU A 37 6.12 8.33 -1.24
C GLU A 37 5.05 7.30 -1.63
N LEU A 38 5.09 6.11 -1.04
CA LEU A 38 4.07 5.08 -1.24
C LEU A 38 2.69 5.58 -0.80
N ARG A 39 2.58 6.26 0.35
CA ARG A 39 1.32 6.80 0.85
C ARG A 39 0.72 7.83 -0.11
N VAL A 40 1.55 8.72 -0.65
CA VAL A 40 1.09 9.71 -1.65
C VAL A 40 0.59 9.00 -2.90
N TRP A 41 1.36 8.03 -3.40
CA TRP A 41 1.01 7.27 -4.60
C TRP A 41 -0.24 6.41 -4.43
N LEU A 42 -0.43 5.78 -3.27
CA LEU A 42 -1.62 4.98 -2.97
C LEU A 42 -2.90 5.84 -2.97
N ASN A 43 -2.83 7.03 -2.38
CA ASN A 43 -3.96 7.96 -2.34
C ASN A 43 -4.33 8.53 -3.72
N SER A 44 -3.38 8.61 -4.65
CA SER A 44 -3.65 9.06 -6.03
C SER A 44 -4.06 7.92 -6.96
N SER A 45 -3.56 6.70 -6.73
CA SER A 45 -3.75 5.56 -7.64
C SER A 45 -4.99 4.71 -7.31
N PHE A 46 -5.43 4.69 -6.05
CA PHE A 46 -6.55 3.87 -5.60
C PHE A 46 -7.61 4.71 -4.87
N THR A 47 -8.88 4.48 -5.21
CA THR A 47 -10.03 5.23 -4.66
C THR A 47 -11.12 4.27 -4.16
N GLY A 48 -12.17 4.80 -3.55
CA GLY A 48 -13.30 4.00 -3.06
C GLY A 48 -12.91 3.07 -1.92
N GLU A 49 -13.29 1.80 -2.02
CA GLU A 49 -13.10 0.76 -1.00
C GLU A 49 -11.62 0.54 -0.65
N TYR A 50 -10.72 0.71 -1.63
CA TYR A 50 -9.27 0.64 -1.40
C TYR A 50 -8.76 1.71 -0.44
N LYS A 51 -9.37 2.90 -0.42
CA LYS A 51 -8.96 4.00 0.45
C LYS A 51 -9.14 3.64 1.93
N ALA A 52 -10.21 2.92 2.27
CA ALA A 52 -10.44 2.45 3.63
C ALA A 52 -9.38 1.44 4.06
N VAL A 53 -9.08 0.45 3.20
CA VAL A 53 -8.05 -0.58 3.45
C VAL A 53 -6.66 0.03 3.57
N ILE A 54 -6.30 0.95 2.66
CA ILE A 54 -5.01 1.66 2.69
C ILE A 54 -4.87 2.42 4.00
N LYS A 55 -5.91 3.15 4.41
CA LYS A 55 -5.91 3.90 5.67
C LYS A 55 -5.74 2.97 6.86
N GLU A 56 -6.51 1.90 6.93
CA GLU A 56 -6.44 0.90 7.99
C GLU A 56 -5.03 0.32 8.13
N ILE A 57 -4.41 -0.11 7.02
CA ILE A 57 -3.09 -0.74 7.05
C ILE A 57 -1.98 0.24 7.42
N LEU A 58 -2.04 1.47 6.90
CA LEU A 58 -1.02 2.48 7.18
C LEU A 58 -1.15 3.06 8.60
N ASP A 59 -2.36 3.19 9.13
CA ASP A 59 -2.61 3.76 10.46
C ASP A 59 -2.44 2.70 11.58
N ASN A 60 -2.69 1.39 11.32
CA ASN A 60 -2.54 0.31 12.31
C ASN A 60 -1.08 -0.02 12.70
N LYS A 61 -0.07 0.67 12.14
CA LYS A 61 1.34 0.51 12.52
C LYS A 61 1.87 1.60 13.45
N ALA A 62 0.99 2.43 14.02
CA ALA A 62 1.32 3.43 15.04
C ALA A 62 1.11 2.94 16.49
N ALA A 63 0.92 1.64 16.72
CA ALA A 63 0.82 1.02 18.05
C ALA A 63 1.98 0.05 18.30
#